data_AF-A0A183J8V4-F1
#
_entry.id   AF-A0A183J8V4-F1
#
_cell.length_a   1.000
_cell.length_b   1.000
_cell.length_c   1.000
_cell.angle_alpha   90.00
_cell.angle_beta   90.00
_cell.angle_gamma   90.00
#
_symmetry.space_group_name_H-M   'P 1'
#
loop_
_entity.id
_entity.type
_entity.pdbx_description
1 polymer ?
#
loop_
_entity_poly.entity_id
_entity_poly.type
_entity_poly.pdbx_seq_one_letter_code
_entity_poly.pdbx_strand_id
1 'polypeptide(L)'
;LRRKKFVYVVAFFAALWFHNTLALTTCVNVNVFWRHLDADNYNSKDLYGNHDLVLASKAFSSLRHVISSLDALPSPYREFYYLRAEESLKFASNHREDSSPAS
;
A
#
# COMPACT_ATOMS: atom_id res chain seq x y z
N LEU A 1 34.29 -15.47 -33.65
CA LEU A 1 33.65 -15.27 -32.33
C LEU A 1 32.31 -14.55 -32.53
N ARG A 2 31.17 -15.26 -32.51
CA ARG A 2 29.83 -14.65 -32.70
C ARG A 2 29.44 -13.88 -31.43
N ARG A 3 29.38 -12.56 -31.48
CA ARG A 3 28.81 -11.75 -30.39
C ARG A 3 27.33 -12.08 -30.26
N LYS A 4 26.93 -12.81 -29.21
CA LYS A 4 25.51 -12.97 -28.86
C LYS A 4 24.99 -11.57 -28.49
N LYS A 5 24.06 -11.03 -29.28
CA LYS A 5 23.31 -9.83 -28.89
C LYS A 5 22.28 -10.27 -27.84
N PHE A 6 22.42 -9.76 -26.62
CA PHE A 6 21.39 -9.88 -25.60
C PHE A 6 20.36 -8.78 -25.83
N VAL A 7 19.08 -9.16 -25.94
CA VAL A 7 17.97 -8.22 -25.94
C VAL A 7 17.49 -8.10 -24.50
N TYR A 8 17.36 -6.89 -23.99
CA TYR A 8 16.81 -6.61 -22.67
C TYR A 8 15.67 -5.60 -22.77
N VAL A 9 14.74 -5.68 -21.82
CA VAL A 9 13.59 -4.78 -21.70
C VAL A 9 13.58 -4.26 -20.27
N VAL A 10 13.25 -2.99 -20.10
CA VAL A 10 13.09 -2.35 -18.79
C VAL A 10 11.61 -2.06 -18.59
N ALA A 11 11.06 -2.53 -17.47
CA ALA A 11 9.70 -2.22 -17.04
C ALA A 11 9.76 -1.36 -15.77
N PHE A 12 8.94 -0.32 -15.71
CA PHE A 12 8.78 0.51 -14.53
C PHE A 12 7.45 0.19 -13.86
N PHE A 13 7.49 -0.07 -12.56
CA PHE A 13 6.31 -0.25 -11.71
C PHE A 13 6.38 0.80 -10.60
N ALA A 14 5.39 1.69 -10.55
CA ALA A 14 5.26 2.61 -9.43
C ALA A 14 4.93 1.84 -8.14
N ALA A 15 5.24 2.45 -6.99
CA ALA A 15 4.84 1.90 -5.70
C ALA A 15 3.31 1.68 -5.67
N LEU A 16 2.87 0.63 -4.98
CA LEU A 16 1.46 0.22 -4.83
C LEU A 16 0.79 -0.34 -6.09
N TRP A 17 1.47 -0.42 -7.22
CA TRP A 17 0.92 -1.04 -8.44
C TRP A 17 0.99 -2.57 -8.35
N PHE A 18 -0.18 -3.19 -8.30
CA PHE A 18 -0.28 -4.65 -8.38
C PHE A 18 0.21 -5.14 -9.74
N HIS A 19 1.09 -6.14 -9.72
CA HIS A 19 1.64 -6.75 -10.93
C HIS A 19 1.85 -8.26 -10.72
N ASN A 20 1.76 -9.01 -11.82
CA ASN A 20 2.06 -10.43 -11.88
C ASN A 20 2.97 -10.71 -13.07
N THR A 21 3.90 -11.65 -12.91
CA THR A 21 4.86 -12.01 -13.97
C THR A 21 4.78 -13.50 -14.25
N LEU A 22 4.66 -13.86 -15.54
CA LEU A 22 4.74 -15.23 -16.02
C LEU A 22 5.91 -15.37 -17.00
N ALA A 23 6.85 -16.26 -16.70
CA ALA A 23 7.98 -16.55 -17.59
C ALA A 23 7.54 -17.50 -18.72
N LEU A 24 7.30 -16.94 -19.92
CA LEU A 24 6.92 -17.74 -21.10
C LEU A 24 8.09 -18.49 -21.74
N THR A 25 9.32 -18.03 -21.48
CA THR A 25 10.57 -18.66 -21.93
C THR A 25 11.63 -18.52 -20.83
N THR A 26 12.70 -19.31 -20.90
CA THR A 26 13.81 -19.20 -19.94
C THR A 26 14.48 -17.84 -20.03
N CYS A 27 14.40 -17.05 -18.96
CA CYS A 27 14.99 -15.73 -18.86
C CYS A 27 15.56 -15.48 -17.45
N VAL A 28 16.32 -14.39 -17.31
CA VAL A 28 16.76 -13.86 -16.02
C VAL A 28 16.11 -12.49 -15.85
N ASN A 29 15.43 -12.29 -14.73
CA ASN A 29 14.84 -11.00 -14.37
C ASN A 29 15.55 -10.42 -13.13
N VAL A 30 15.81 -9.12 -13.14
CA VAL A 30 16.42 -8.38 -12.04
C VAL A 30 15.53 -7.19 -11.71
N ASN A 31 15.04 -7.14 -10.47
CA ASN A 31 14.24 -6.03 -9.97
C ASN A 31 15.10 -5.13 -9.07
N VAL A 32 14.93 -3.81 -9.19
CA VAL A 32 15.59 -2.83 -8.33
C VAL A 32 14.51 -1.99 -7.67
N PHE A 33 14.47 -2.02 -6.34
CA PHE A 33 13.60 -1.17 -5.54
C PHE A 33 14.40 0.00 -4.97
N TRP A 34 13.73 1.16 -4.83
CA TRP A 34 14.29 2.33 -4.17
C TRP A 34 13.20 3.07 -3.41
N ARG A 35 13.62 3.93 -2.47
CA ARG A 35 12.70 4.79 -1.71
C ARG A 35 12.36 6.02 -2.54
N HIS A 36 11.07 6.29 -2.69
CA HIS A 36 10.55 7.50 -3.36
C HIS A 36 10.12 8.58 -2.35
N LEU A 37 9.96 8.22 -1.07
CA LEU A 37 9.73 9.12 0.06
C LEU A 37 10.99 9.22 0.94
N ASP A 38 10.95 10.11 1.92
CA ASP A 38 11.98 10.17 2.96
C ASP A 38 12.08 8.86 3.74
N ALA A 39 13.30 8.53 4.18
CA ALA A 39 13.60 7.26 4.84
C ALA A 39 12.73 6.99 6.07
N ASP A 40 12.33 8.03 6.79
CA ASP A 40 11.52 7.95 8.03
C ASP A 40 10.08 7.48 7.79
N ASN A 41 9.60 7.52 6.54
CA ASN A 41 8.29 6.98 6.19
C ASN A 41 8.28 5.45 6.13
N TYR A 42 9.46 4.82 5.94
CA TYR A 42 9.59 3.38 5.77
C TYR A 42 9.95 2.70 7.09
N ASN A 43 9.52 1.44 7.23
CA ASN A 43 9.87 0.65 8.40
C ASN A 43 11.36 0.28 8.35
N SER A 44 12.11 0.63 9.40
CA SER A 44 13.55 0.36 9.49
C SER A 44 13.92 -1.12 9.51
N LYS A 45 12.97 -2.00 9.84
CA LYS A 45 13.14 -3.46 9.84
C LYS A 45 12.71 -4.11 8.52
N ASP A 46 12.21 -3.33 7.55
CA ASP A 46 11.80 -3.86 6.27
C ASP A 46 12.98 -3.96 5.31
N LEU A 47 13.49 -5.19 5.16
CA LEU A 47 14.61 -5.49 4.27
C LEU A 47 14.18 -5.65 2.80
N TYR A 48 12.89 -5.83 2.52
CA TYR A 48 12.40 -6.16 1.18
C TYR A 48 11.59 -5.03 0.53
N GLY A 49 10.96 -4.15 1.32
CA GLY A 49 10.05 -3.12 0.84
C GLY A 49 8.58 -3.57 0.79
N ASN A 50 8.21 -4.58 1.58
CA ASN A 50 6.85 -5.12 1.64
C ASN A 50 6.03 -4.60 2.82
N HIS A 51 6.67 -4.00 3.83
CA HIS A 51 5.93 -3.47 4.96
C HIS A 51 5.21 -2.19 4.55
N ASP A 52 4.01 -2.00 5.12
CA ASP A 52 3.32 -0.73 5.05
C ASP A 52 4.21 0.40 5.59
N LEU A 53 4.01 1.61 5.05
CA LEU A 53 4.59 2.82 5.61
C LEU A 53 4.25 2.94 7.10
N VAL A 54 5.15 3.55 7.87
CA VAL A 54 5.04 3.64 9.34
C VAL A 54 3.71 4.26 9.76
N LEU A 55 3.27 5.32 9.08
CA LEU A 55 2.00 5.98 9.36
C LEU A 55 0.78 5.12 9.01
N ALA A 56 0.84 4.37 7.91
CA ALA A 56 -0.23 3.44 7.53
C ALA A 56 -0.36 2.30 8.53
N SER A 57 0.77 1.70 8.92
CA SER A 57 0.83 0.68 9.99
C SER A 57 0.19 1.18 11.29
N LYS A 58 0.52 2.41 11.70
CA LYS A 58 -0.03 3.03 12.91
C LYS A 58 -1.53 3.27 12.79
N ALA A 59 -1.99 3.82 11.65
CA ALA A 59 -3.41 4.07 11.39
C ALA A 59 -4.23 2.78 11.43
N PHE A 60 -3.76 1.69 10.81
CA PHE A 60 -4.44 0.40 10.87
C PHE A 60 -4.42 -0.23 12.26
N SER A 61 -3.38 0.01 13.06
CA SER A 61 -3.41 -0.37 14.48
C SER A 61 -4.51 0.36 15.24
N SER A 62 -4.62 1.67 15.08
CA SER A 62 -5.71 2.46 15.68
C SER A 62 -7.08 1.99 15.20
N LEU A 63 -7.23 1.69 13.92
CA LEU A 63 -8.49 1.20 13.35
C LEU A 63 -8.92 -0.13 13.99
N ARG A 64 -7.98 -1.06 14.24
CA ARG A 64 -8.29 -2.30 14.95
C ARG A 64 -8.81 -2.07 16.37
N HIS A 65 -8.31 -1.06 17.08
CA HIS A 65 -8.85 -0.69 18.39
C HIS A 65 -10.27 -0.12 18.31
N VAL A 66 -10.57 0.68 17.28
CA VAL A 66 -11.92 1.18 17.01
C VAL A 66 -12.88 0.03 16.73
N ILE A 67 -12.50 -0.89 15.84
CA ILE A 67 -13.29 -2.10 15.51
C ILE A 67 -13.58 -2.90 16.78
N SER A 68 -12.56 -3.18 17.60
CA SER A 68 -12.77 -3.90 18.86
C SER A 68 -13.73 -3.19 19.83
N SER A 69 -13.77 -1.86 19.80
CA SER A 69 -14.70 -1.08 20.63
C SER A 69 -16.13 -1.17 20.11
N LEU A 70 -16.31 -1.18 18.79
CA LEU A 70 -17.61 -1.36 18.14
C LEU A 70 -18.16 -2.78 18.31
N ASP A 71 -17.29 -3.79 18.31
CA ASP A 71 -17.68 -5.19 18.51
C ASP A 71 -18.33 -5.46 19.86
N ALA A 72 -17.98 -4.68 20.89
CA ALA A 72 -18.57 -4.78 22.23
C ALA A 72 -20.05 -4.34 22.28
N LEU A 73 -20.56 -3.68 21.24
CA LEU A 73 -21.96 -3.28 21.16
C LEU A 73 -22.86 -4.46 20.77
N PRO A 74 -24.08 -4.56 21.33
CA PRO A 74 -25.06 -5.55 20.91
C PRO A 74 -25.61 -5.23 19.51
N SER A 75 -26.14 -6.26 18.84
CA SER A 75 -26.98 -6.06 17.65
C SER A 75 -28.31 -5.39 18.06
N PRO A 76 -28.86 -4.44 17.28
CA PRO A 76 -28.42 -3.94 15.96
C PRO A 76 -27.47 -2.73 16.01
N TYR A 77 -27.16 -2.20 17.20
CA TYR A 77 -26.37 -0.97 17.36
C TYR A 77 -24.98 -1.07 16.71
N ARG A 78 -24.31 -2.22 16.89
CA ARG A 78 -23.01 -2.47 16.27
C ARG A 78 -23.03 -2.26 14.75
N GLU A 79 -24.03 -2.78 14.06
CA GLU A 79 -24.17 -2.67 12.60
C GLU A 79 -24.37 -1.22 12.18
N PHE A 80 -25.25 -0.50 12.86
CA PHE A 80 -25.46 0.93 12.61
C PHE A 80 -24.16 1.75 12.77
N TYR A 81 -23.40 1.51 13.83
CA TYR A 81 -22.18 2.27 14.09
C TYR A 81 -21.02 1.88 13.16
N TYR A 82 -20.97 0.64 12.66
CA TYR A 82 -20.03 0.27 11.61
C TYR A 82 -20.26 1.06 10.33
N LEU A 83 -21.51 1.13 9.86
CA LEU A 83 -21.88 1.90 8.67
C LEU A 83 -21.55 3.39 8.84
N ARG A 84 -21.83 3.96 10.01
CA ARG A 84 -21.49 5.36 10.32
C ARG A 84 -19.97 5.60 10.31
N ALA A 85 -19.18 4.67 10.86
CA ALA A 85 -17.72 4.79 10.87
C ALA A 85 -17.14 4.72 9.45
N GLU A 86 -17.67 3.82 8.61
CA GLU A 86 -17.31 3.73 7.19
C GLU A 86 -17.60 5.04 6.45
N GLU A 87 -18.80 5.60 6.63
CA GLU A 87 -19.17 6.88 6.01
C GLU A 87 -18.26 8.02 6.46
N SER A 88 -17.88 8.05 7.74
CA SER A 88 -16.97 9.06 8.27
C SER A 88 -15.57 8.97 7.63
N LEU A 89 -15.09 7.75 7.36
CA LEU A 89 -13.82 7.52 6.66
C LEU A 89 -13.90 7.95 5.19
N LYS A 90 -14.99 7.60 4.49
CA LYS A 90 -15.22 8.02 3.10
C LYS A 90 -15.28 9.55 2.98
N PHE A 91 -16.04 10.19 3.87
CA PHE A 91 -16.15 11.64 3.92
C PHE A 91 -14.78 12.31 4.10
N ALA A 92 -13.96 11.81 5.04
CA ALA A 92 -12.62 12.34 5.29
C ALA A 92 -11.67 12.15 4.10
N SER A 93 -11.81 11.06 3.33
CA SER A 93 -11.02 10.82 2.12
C SER A 93 -11.34 11.85 1.03
N ASN A 94 -12.63 12.02 0.73
CA ASN A 94 -13.08 12.89 -0.36
C ASN A 94 -12.72 14.36 -0.14
N HIS A 95 -12.74 14.85 1.09
CA HIS A 95 -12.44 16.26 1.39
C HIS A 95 -10.93 16.57 1.47
N ARG A 96 -10.06 15.55 1.51
CA ARG A 96 -8.61 15.75 1.53
C ARG A 96 -8.01 15.91 0.13
N GLU A 97 -8.63 15.32 -0.89
CA GLU A 97 -8.15 15.45 -2.28
C GLU A 97 -8.26 16.89 -2.80
N ASP A 98 -9.26 17.66 -2.36
CA ASP A 98 -9.43 19.08 -2.74
C ASP A 98 -8.41 20.05 -2.11
N SER A 99 -7.58 19.59 -1.16
CA SER A 99 -6.67 20.44 -0.38
C SER A 99 -5.18 20.09 -0.53
N SER A 100 -4.83 19.09 -1.33
CA SER A 100 -3.43 18.75 -1.57
C SER A 100 -2.88 19.61 -2.73
N PRO A 101 -1.81 20.41 -2.54
CA PRO A 101 -1.18 21.11 -3.65
C PRO A 101 -0.63 20.09 -4.63
N ALA A 102 -0.92 20.26 -5.92
CA ALA A 102 -0.27 19.53 -6.99
C ALA A 102 1.24 19.78 -6.86
N SER A 103 1.97 18.74 -6.44
CA SER A 103 3.43 18.69 -6.44
C SER A 103 3.96 18.44 -7.85
#